data_AF-Q381M4-F1
#
_entry.id   AF-Q381M4-F1
#
_cell.length_a   1.000
_cell.length_b   1.000
_cell.length_c   1.000
_cell.angle_alpha   90.00
_cell.angle_beta   90.00
_cell.angle_gamma   90.00
#
_symmetry.space_group_name_H-M   'P 1'
#
loop_
_entity.id
_entity.type
_entity.pdbx_description
1 polymer ?
#
loop_
_entity_poly.entity_id
_entity_poly.type
_entity_poly.pdbx_seq_one_letter_code
_entity_poly.pdbx_strand_id
1 'polypeptide(L)'
;MKHCSACAGGATLLRATRMTGATFIQARCAHLVRGTNRSLGQHQGTNIPHYRLPLRRALRLIDSTGRHNASMVETEDCVSEEQLQHHSHDGEGVSQRQEDAARYAAYHCHHMLTSFRVERQRWGENTGTLSVEDLSRIVEYIFYASVLLHLTALYQTADKYCEDLIGAVISCSIFVSKNVEEILKSLSTASASGTLMAANKRLASQGSDMWNSLHWAAVHYSQGVCYWGLLDHTEPLFDMRRLHAPFRGLFSTYVKLVCKILAHAGMPREDKQLLSYVKSPEGCNRWFGEEVNGGLAVSTLCFPGSAAGTACSGVHDNHCFPQQRRLQLLPLIWVALLSCHCAVSNEENRFRSARHAFLHVLPLFSKEAKAENVVMLLARLLYIRPSTVLKANSVDVGMLLARAEQCNVFPPSSSVPSVTYAAFLRLWMCADVAQEKEPEVRGVHKAYAAFRAIPLCALQLDGEPHSPASGGDAFVRHLLLRALLQWSFRLTAFVSFRGEVEEILKSTQHVVQLLDHARRRPGWGGRKETIVVDLCEAVLRAFAVRVSVICGMDAPLKKEDYALIAEFDDVVRMMIRSGEDRSSLCTLPTVYECLRPRRGSRSYAREVEEDSFPSSLTPRNSPV
;
A
#
# COMPACT_ATOMS: atom_id res chain seq x y z
N MET A 1 41.48 38.30 7.71
CA MET A 1 40.32 39.00 8.32
C MET A 1 39.40 39.50 7.21
N LYS A 2 38.28 38.81 6.96
CA LYS A 2 37.05 39.34 6.35
C LYS A 2 35.93 38.38 6.75
N HIS A 3 34.94 38.90 7.45
CA HIS A 3 33.86 38.14 8.07
C HIS A 3 32.99 37.41 7.04
N CYS A 4 32.74 36.14 7.35
CA CYS A 4 31.86 35.23 6.64
C CYS A 4 30.41 35.46 7.12
N SER A 5 29.56 36.02 6.27
CA SER A 5 28.10 36.03 6.43
C SER A 5 27.47 35.06 5.43
N ALA A 6 27.64 33.76 5.67
CA ALA A 6 26.96 32.71 4.91
C ALA A 6 26.33 31.64 5.83
N CYS A 7 25.76 32.06 6.97
CA CYS A 7 24.97 31.21 7.86
C CYS A 7 23.46 31.28 7.54
N ALA A 8 23.07 31.28 6.26
CA ALA A 8 21.66 31.31 5.83
C ALA A 8 21.24 30.12 4.94
N GLY A 9 22.01 29.03 4.92
CA GLY A 9 21.73 27.84 4.07
C GLY A 9 20.98 26.68 4.75
N GLY A 10 20.91 26.63 6.09
CA GLY A 10 20.43 25.45 6.83
C GLY A 10 18.93 25.14 6.72
N ALA A 11 18.10 26.11 6.35
CA ALA A 11 16.65 25.92 6.25
C ALA A 11 16.19 25.28 4.91
N THR A 12 17.09 25.12 3.94
CA THR A 12 16.70 24.70 2.58
C THR A 12 16.69 23.18 2.40
N LEU A 13 17.51 22.43 3.14
CA LEU A 13 17.65 20.97 2.96
C LEU A 13 16.49 20.17 3.59
N LEU A 14 15.95 20.62 4.73
CA LEU A 14 14.76 20.02 5.36
C LEU A 14 13.45 20.25 4.58
N ARG A 15 13.47 21.10 3.54
CA ARG A 15 12.32 21.36 2.66
C ARG A 15 12.14 20.29 1.59
N ALA A 16 13.21 19.60 1.16
CA ALA A 16 13.18 18.71 0.00
C ALA A 16 12.45 17.38 0.23
N THR A 17 12.55 16.78 1.43
CA THR A 17 11.88 15.50 1.76
C THR A 17 10.40 15.69 2.12
N ARG A 18 10.01 16.86 2.63
CA ARG A 18 8.61 17.24 2.88
C ARG A 18 7.80 17.54 1.60
N MET A 19 8.48 17.64 0.46
CA MET A 19 7.96 18.21 -0.79
C MET A 19 7.48 17.19 -1.84
N THR A 20 6.95 16.01 -1.48
CA THR A 20 6.30 15.15 -2.51
C THR A 20 4.83 14.86 -2.20
N GLY A 21 4.51 14.39 -1.00
CA GLY A 21 3.12 14.29 -0.52
C GLY A 21 2.49 15.67 -0.34
N ALA A 22 3.08 16.51 0.51
CA ALA A 22 2.56 17.85 0.79
C ALA A 22 2.63 18.79 -0.42
N THR A 23 3.57 18.60 -1.34
CA THR A 23 3.73 19.46 -2.52
C THR A 23 2.78 19.06 -3.64
N PHE A 24 2.45 17.77 -3.79
CA PHE A 24 1.38 17.31 -4.68
C PHE A 24 0.00 17.63 -4.09
N ILE A 25 -0.19 17.47 -2.77
CA ILE A 25 -1.39 17.91 -2.06
C ILE A 25 -1.51 19.44 -2.13
N GLN A 26 -0.43 20.20 -2.00
CA GLN A 26 -0.42 21.66 -2.20
C GLN A 26 -0.64 22.04 -3.65
N ALA A 27 -0.08 21.31 -4.63
CA ALA A 27 -0.34 21.54 -6.05
C ALA A 27 -1.82 21.31 -6.36
N ARG A 28 -2.42 20.23 -5.82
CA ARG A 28 -3.85 19.95 -5.92
C ARG A 28 -4.70 20.99 -5.18
N CYS A 29 -4.33 21.37 -3.96
CA CYS A 29 -5.00 22.45 -3.23
C CYS A 29 -4.86 23.79 -3.98
N ALA A 30 -3.71 24.09 -4.56
CA ALA A 30 -3.49 25.30 -5.36
C ALA A 30 -4.25 25.25 -6.68
N HIS A 31 -4.40 24.06 -7.29
CA HIS A 31 -5.22 23.87 -8.49
C HIS A 31 -6.71 24.06 -8.18
N LEU A 32 -7.19 23.48 -7.07
CA LEU A 32 -8.56 23.67 -6.57
C LEU A 32 -8.83 25.12 -6.16
N VAL A 33 -7.88 25.80 -5.50
CA VAL A 33 -7.99 27.22 -5.11
C VAL A 33 -7.89 28.16 -6.31
N ARG A 34 -7.06 27.85 -7.32
CA ARG A 34 -7.05 28.62 -8.59
C ARG A 34 -8.33 28.41 -9.38
N GLY A 35 -8.95 27.23 -9.28
CA GLY A 35 -10.29 26.96 -9.79
C GLY A 35 -11.35 27.85 -9.13
N THR A 36 -11.32 27.98 -7.79
CA THR A 36 -12.28 28.81 -7.05
C THR A 36 -12.06 30.32 -7.22
N ASN A 37 -10.81 30.80 -7.29
CA ASN A 37 -10.56 32.23 -7.48
C ASN A 37 -10.88 32.71 -8.90
N ARG A 38 -10.98 31.80 -9.89
CA ARG A 38 -11.49 32.12 -11.23
C ARG A 38 -13.00 31.91 -11.38
N SER A 39 -13.69 31.41 -10.35
CA SER A 39 -15.13 31.07 -10.42
C SER A 39 -16.06 32.13 -9.83
N LEU A 40 -15.61 33.37 -9.58
CA LEU A 40 -16.52 34.50 -9.35
C LEU A 40 -17.02 35.15 -10.67
N GLY A 41 -16.73 34.54 -11.81
CA GLY A 41 -17.27 34.94 -13.10
C GLY A 41 -18.68 34.38 -13.34
N GLN A 42 -19.68 35.21 -13.06
CA GLN A 42 -21.01 35.30 -13.68
C GLN A 42 -21.50 34.06 -14.48
N HIS A 43 -22.14 33.11 -13.80
CA HIS A 43 -23.23 32.34 -14.41
C HIS A 43 -24.41 32.29 -13.43
N GLN A 44 -25.54 32.86 -13.87
CA GLN A 44 -26.85 32.82 -13.21
C GLN A 44 -27.51 31.43 -13.35
N GLY A 45 -26.79 30.38 -12.96
CA GLY A 45 -27.37 29.06 -12.69
C GLY A 45 -27.51 28.91 -11.18
N THR A 46 -28.61 28.34 -10.72
CA THR A 46 -28.93 28.10 -9.30
C THR A 46 -27.76 27.45 -8.55
N ASN A 47 -26.92 28.28 -7.91
CA ASN A 47 -25.76 27.88 -7.12
C ASN A 47 -26.23 27.22 -5.82
N ILE A 48 -26.66 25.96 -5.86
CA ILE A 48 -26.71 25.16 -4.65
C ILE A 48 -25.24 24.86 -4.30
N PRO A 49 -24.70 25.34 -3.17
CA PRO A 49 -23.32 25.08 -2.82
C PRO A 49 -23.13 23.57 -2.61
N HIS A 50 -22.41 22.93 -3.52
CA HIS A 50 -22.06 21.51 -3.41
C HIS A 50 -21.13 21.27 -2.22
N TYR A 51 -21.40 20.23 -1.43
CA TYR A 51 -20.50 19.84 -0.34
C TYR A 51 -19.10 19.53 -0.87
N ARG A 52 -18.08 20.07 -0.21
CA ARG A 52 -16.68 19.71 -0.45
C ARG A 52 -15.99 19.41 0.87
N LEU A 53 -15.33 18.26 0.93
CA LEU A 53 -14.50 17.90 2.07
C LEU A 53 -13.28 18.83 2.12
N PRO A 54 -12.93 19.47 3.26
CA PRO A 54 -11.70 20.22 3.42
C PRO A 54 -10.46 19.31 3.41
N LEU A 55 -10.09 18.82 2.22
CA LEU A 55 -9.06 17.78 2.00
C LEU A 55 -7.72 18.11 2.66
N ARG A 56 -7.32 19.39 2.68
CA ARG A 56 -6.06 19.80 3.32
C ARG A 56 -6.05 19.48 4.82
N ARG A 57 -7.18 19.61 5.52
CA ARG A 57 -7.30 19.27 6.94
C ARG A 57 -7.41 17.76 7.12
N ALA A 58 -8.27 17.09 6.34
CA ALA A 58 -8.41 15.63 6.39
C ALA A 58 -7.07 14.91 6.17
N LEU A 59 -6.33 15.26 5.12
CA LEU A 59 -5.04 14.63 4.80
C LEU A 59 -3.96 14.94 5.83
N ARG A 60 -3.97 16.13 6.46
CA ARG A 60 -3.06 16.42 7.57
C ARG A 60 -3.31 15.53 8.78
N LEU A 61 -4.58 15.26 9.10
CA LEU A 61 -4.95 14.36 10.19
C LEU A 61 -4.44 12.94 9.89
N ILE A 62 -4.72 12.43 8.70
CA ILE A 62 -4.20 11.13 8.22
C ILE A 62 -2.66 11.08 8.31
N ASP A 63 -1.96 12.08 7.79
CA ASP A 63 -0.50 12.16 7.82
C ASP A 63 0.06 12.31 9.25
N SER A 64 -0.71 12.86 10.19
CA SER A 64 -0.29 13.01 11.59
C SER A 64 -0.39 11.69 12.35
N THR A 65 -1.47 10.93 12.18
CA THR A 65 -1.60 9.60 12.81
C THR A 65 -0.66 8.60 12.15
N GLY A 66 -0.44 8.67 10.84
CA GLY A 66 0.61 7.86 10.19
C GLY A 66 2.00 8.07 10.80
N ARG A 67 2.28 9.26 11.36
CA ARG A 67 3.52 9.55 12.10
C ARG A 67 3.49 9.12 13.56
N HIS A 68 2.31 9.01 14.17
CA HIS A 68 2.13 8.60 15.57
C HIS A 68 1.90 7.10 15.74
N ASN A 69 1.24 6.40 14.81
CA ASN A 69 1.15 4.94 14.84
C ASN A 69 2.52 4.29 14.61
N ALA A 70 3.36 4.92 13.77
CA ALA A 70 4.78 4.60 13.71
C ALA A 70 5.48 4.81 15.07
N SER A 71 4.89 5.60 15.98
CA SER A 71 5.40 5.85 17.32
C SER A 71 4.62 5.27 18.51
N MET A 72 3.49 4.60 18.29
CA MET A 72 2.64 4.00 19.35
C MET A 72 2.68 2.48 19.31
N VAL A 73 2.96 1.86 18.15
CA VAL A 73 3.46 0.47 18.10
C VAL A 73 4.75 0.34 18.94
N GLU A 74 5.40 1.47 19.27
CA GLU A 74 6.57 1.57 20.15
C GLU A 74 6.26 1.43 21.66
N THR A 75 5.00 1.43 22.12
CA THR A 75 4.68 1.53 23.56
C THR A 75 3.78 0.45 24.17
N GLU A 76 3.19 -0.47 23.40
CA GLU A 76 2.32 -1.52 23.98
C GLU A 76 3.08 -2.72 24.57
N ASP A 77 4.36 -2.92 24.25
CA ASP A 77 5.20 -3.92 24.89
C ASP A 77 6.15 -3.27 25.90
N CYS A 78 5.82 -3.39 27.20
CA CYS A 78 6.57 -2.94 28.40
C CYS A 78 6.07 -1.65 29.08
N VAL A 79 4.85 -1.66 29.62
CA VAL A 79 4.48 -0.73 30.70
C VAL A 79 3.90 -1.51 31.89
N SER A 80 4.69 -1.64 32.95
CA SER A 80 4.22 -2.04 34.27
C SER A 80 3.34 -0.92 34.84
N GLU A 81 2.24 -1.27 35.52
CA GLU A 81 1.18 -0.34 35.97
C GLU A 81 1.67 0.88 36.77
N GLU A 82 2.86 0.82 37.39
CA GLU A 82 3.42 1.93 38.17
C GLU A 82 4.00 3.08 37.33
N GLN A 83 4.31 2.88 36.04
CA GLN A 83 4.81 3.95 35.15
C GLN A 83 3.69 4.71 34.41
N LEU A 84 2.42 4.33 34.59
CA LEU A 84 1.27 5.06 34.04
C LEU A 84 1.02 6.42 34.71
N GLN A 85 1.64 6.72 35.87
CA GLN A 85 1.41 7.98 36.57
C GLN A 85 2.37 9.13 36.17
N HIS A 86 3.50 8.85 35.52
CA HIS A 86 4.50 9.87 35.16
C HIS A 86 4.59 10.23 33.66
N HIS A 87 3.73 9.68 32.81
CA HIS A 87 3.58 10.11 31.41
C HIS A 87 2.37 11.03 31.15
N SER A 88 1.87 11.72 32.18
CA SER A 88 0.70 12.60 32.10
C SER A 88 0.90 13.89 31.27
N HIS A 89 2.12 14.24 30.86
CA HIS A 89 2.35 15.49 30.11
C HIS A 89 2.25 15.37 28.57
N ASP A 90 2.42 14.19 27.98
CA ASP A 90 2.18 13.97 26.53
C ASP A 90 0.74 13.49 26.24
N GLY A 91 0.04 12.96 27.26
CA GLY A 91 -1.33 12.47 27.15
C GLY A 91 -2.36 13.56 26.80
N GLU A 92 -2.18 14.79 27.29
CA GLU A 92 -3.08 15.92 26.96
C GLU A 92 -3.06 16.24 25.45
N GLY A 93 -1.87 16.23 24.83
CA GLY A 93 -1.71 16.54 23.42
C GLY A 93 -2.23 15.45 22.47
N VAL A 94 -2.18 14.18 22.89
CA VAL A 94 -2.77 13.06 22.13
C VAL A 94 -4.29 13.06 22.27
N SER A 95 -4.80 13.23 23.48
CA SER A 95 -6.25 13.29 23.77
C SER A 95 -6.92 14.44 23.03
N GLN A 96 -6.34 15.65 23.06
CA GLN A 96 -6.90 16.80 22.35
C GLN A 96 -6.94 16.59 20.83
N ARG A 97 -5.92 15.93 20.26
CA ARG A 97 -5.89 15.60 18.82
C ARG A 97 -6.94 14.56 18.43
N GLN A 98 -7.12 13.53 19.26
CA GLN A 98 -8.13 12.51 19.02
C GLN A 98 -9.53 13.12 19.09
N GLU A 99 -9.77 14.00 20.07
CA GLU A 99 -11.03 14.75 20.17
C GLU A 99 -11.26 15.67 18.97
N ASP A 100 -10.24 16.41 18.52
CA ASP A 100 -10.32 17.28 17.34
C ASP A 100 -10.59 16.46 16.05
N ALA A 101 -9.95 15.30 15.91
CA ALA A 101 -10.16 14.40 14.80
C ALA A 101 -11.58 13.80 14.83
N ALA A 102 -12.06 13.40 16.01
CA ALA A 102 -13.41 12.88 16.22
C ALA A 102 -14.47 13.92 15.84
N ARG A 103 -14.34 15.16 16.34
CA ARG A 103 -15.24 16.28 16.01
C ARG A 103 -15.23 16.58 14.52
N TYR A 104 -14.05 16.63 13.91
CA TYR A 104 -13.90 16.85 12.46
C TYR A 104 -14.55 15.72 11.65
N ALA A 105 -14.26 14.46 11.98
CA ALA A 105 -14.80 13.30 11.29
C ALA A 105 -16.33 13.23 11.42
N ALA A 106 -16.88 13.39 12.63
CA ALA A 106 -18.31 13.37 12.87
C ALA A 106 -19.05 14.49 12.11
N TYR A 107 -18.52 15.72 12.16
CA TYR A 107 -19.07 16.86 11.41
C TYR A 107 -19.08 16.56 9.91
N HIS A 108 -17.94 16.14 9.35
CA HIS A 108 -17.84 15.96 7.91
C HIS A 108 -18.55 14.70 7.40
N CYS A 109 -18.65 13.63 8.18
CA CYS A 109 -19.49 12.47 7.86
C CYS A 109 -20.96 12.89 7.77
N HIS A 110 -21.48 13.57 8.79
CA HIS A 110 -22.86 14.04 8.80
C HIS A 110 -23.18 14.93 7.59
N HIS A 111 -22.39 15.97 7.35
CA HIS A 111 -22.63 16.90 6.25
C HIS A 111 -22.45 16.27 4.86
N MET A 112 -21.45 15.40 4.70
CA MET A 112 -21.23 14.68 3.45
C MET A 112 -22.43 13.78 3.13
N LEU A 113 -22.88 12.98 4.11
CA LEU A 113 -24.00 12.04 3.96
C LEU A 113 -25.33 12.77 3.72
N THR A 114 -25.59 13.88 4.42
CA THR A 114 -26.77 14.71 4.19
C THR A 114 -26.77 15.29 2.76
N SER A 115 -25.65 15.86 2.31
CA SER A 115 -25.52 16.36 0.94
C SER A 115 -25.62 15.24 -0.09
N PHE A 116 -25.03 14.08 0.19
CA PHE A 116 -25.08 12.91 -0.67
C PHE A 116 -26.52 12.42 -0.87
N ARG A 117 -27.35 12.41 0.17
CA ARG A 117 -28.76 11.99 0.05
C ARG A 117 -29.53 12.85 -0.94
N VAL A 118 -29.34 14.17 -0.90
CA VAL A 118 -29.98 15.12 -1.84
C VAL A 118 -29.48 14.91 -3.27
N GLU A 119 -28.16 14.83 -3.47
CA GLU A 119 -27.58 14.60 -4.80
C GLU A 119 -27.96 13.21 -5.37
N ARG A 120 -27.98 12.18 -4.53
CA ARG A 120 -28.40 10.81 -4.89
C ARG A 120 -29.84 10.78 -5.38
N GLN A 121 -30.76 11.50 -4.72
CA GLN A 121 -32.15 11.57 -5.17
C GLN A 121 -32.24 12.18 -6.57
N ARG A 122 -31.55 13.31 -6.80
CA ARG A 122 -31.47 13.96 -8.12
C ARG A 122 -30.92 13.02 -9.20
N TRP A 123 -29.85 12.26 -8.91
CA TRP A 123 -29.31 11.29 -9.87
C TRP A 123 -30.23 10.09 -10.10
N GLY A 124 -31.06 9.73 -9.12
CA GLY A 124 -32.03 8.63 -9.21
C GLY A 124 -33.26 8.98 -10.04
N GLU A 125 -33.67 10.25 -10.04
CA GLU A 125 -34.79 10.76 -10.87
C GLU A 125 -34.42 10.81 -12.36
N ASN A 126 -33.12 10.87 -12.69
CA ASN A 126 -32.64 10.79 -14.06
C ASN A 126 -32.79 9.36 -14.61
N THR A 127 -33.72 9.15 -15.53
CA THR A 127 -33.91 7.86 -16.23
C THR A 127 -32.91 7.63 -17.37
N GLY A 128 -32.19 8.68 -17.78
CA GLY A 128 -31.17 8.65 -18.84
C GLY A 128 -29.73 8.45 -18.33
N THR A 129 -28.78 8.63 -19.25
CA THR A 129 -27.35 8.68 -18.92
C THR A 129 -27.02 9.96 -18.15
N LEU A 130 -26.25 9.82 -17.07
CA LEU A 130 -25.79 10.98 -16.30
C LEU A 130 -24.78 11.81 -17.10
N SER A 131 -24.75 13.11 -16.83
CA SER A 131 -23.79 14.02 -17.44
C SER A 131 -22.36 13.73 -16.96
N VAL A 132 -21.34 14.15 -17.72
CA VAL A 132 -19.93 14.02 -17.28
C VAL A 132 -19.67 14.77 -15.97
N GLU A 133 -20.37 15.87 -15.73
CA GLU A 133 -20.31 16.63 -14.48
C GLU A 133 -20.84 15.81 -13.29
N ASP A 134 -22.01 15.19 -13.44
CA ASP A 134 -22.59 14.30 -12.43
C ASP A 134 -21.67 13.08 -12.18
N LEU A 135 -21.08 12.52 -13.23
CA LEU A 135 -20.16 11.38 -13.11
C LEU A 135 -18.88 11.76 -12.37
N SER A 136 -18.30 12.92 -12.68
CA SER A 136 -17.17 13.47 -11.91
C SER A 136 -17.55 13.67 -10.45
N ARG A 137 -18.77 14.16 -10.19
CA ARG A 137 -19.28 14.40 -8.85
C ARG A 137 -19.47 13.11 -8.06
N ILE A 138 -20.01 12.06 -8.69
CA ILE A 138 -20.12 10.72 -8.09
C ILE A 138 -18.74 10.21 -7.66
N VAL A 139 -17.73 10.36 -8.52
CA VAL A 139 -16.35 9.93 -8.20
C VAL A 139 -15.76 10.76 -7.05
N GLU A 140 -16.07 12.06 -6.96
CA GLU A 140 -15.71 12.87 -5.78
C GLU A 140 -16.33 12.32 -4.50
N TYR A 141 -17.60 11.90 -4.51
CA TYR A 141 -18.23 11.28 -3.34
C TYR A 141 -17.60 9.94 -2.95
N ILE A 142 -17.24 9.10 -3.93
CA ILE A 142 -16.46 7.88 -3.66
C ILE A 142 -15.18 8.24 -2.92
N PHE A 143 -14.46 9.26 -3.40
CA PHE A 143 -13.23 9.73 -2.77
C PHE A 143 -13.45 10.30 -1.36
N TYR A 144 -14.44 11.19 -1.17
CA TYR A 144 -14.72 11.78 0.14
C TYR A 144 -15.16 10.74 1.16
N ALA A 145 -16.04 9.83 0.78
CA ALA A 145 -16.47 8.75 1.66
C ALA A 145 -15.30 7.82 2.00
N SER A 146 -14.41 7.52 1.05
CA SER A 146 -13.20 6.72 1.28
C SER A 146 -12.21 7.40 2.24
N VAL A 147 -12.00 8.71 2.08
CA VAL A 147 -11.14 9.51 2.99
C VAL A 147 -11.72 9.54 4.40
N LEU A 148 -13.03 9.76 4.53
CA LEU A 148 -13.70 9.76 5.82
C LEU A 148 -13.72 8.38 6.48
N LEU A 149 -13.91 7.31 5.69
CA LEU A 149 -13.80 5.93 6.18
C LEU A 149 -12.40 5.64 6.72
N HIS A 150 -11.36 6.08 6.00
CA HIS A 150 -9.99 5.95 6.48
C HIS A 150 -9.71 6.77 7.73
N LEU A 151 -10.15 8.02 7.76
CA LEU A 151 -9.94 8.92 8.89
C LEU A 151 -10.63 8.40 10.16
N THR A 152 -11.88 7.96 10.04
CA THR A 152 -12.65 7.38 11.15
C THR A 152 -11.97 6.13 11.69
N ALA A 153 -11.42 5.27 10.82
CA ALA A 153 -10.66 4.09 11.21
C ALA A 153 -9.39 4.44 11.99
N LEU A 154 -8.58 5.39 11.49
CA LEU A 154 -7.30 5.76 12.09
C LEU A 154 -7.43 6.30 13.51
N TYR A 155 -8.53 6.97 13.82
CA TYR A 155 -8.78 7.53 15.13
C TYR A 155 -9.76 6.70 15.97
N GLN A 156 -10.30 5.62 15.41
CA GLN A 156 -11.40 4.82 16.00
C GLN A 156 -12.57 5.70 16.44
N THR A 157 -12.96 6.63 15.56
CA THR A 157 -14.02 7.61 15.87
C THR A 157 -15.19 7.43 14.93
N ALA A 158 -16.38 7.78 15.43
CA ALA A 158 -17.57 7.91 14.60
C ALA A 158 -17.92 6.60 13.84
N ASP A 159 -17.71 5.47 14.51
CA ASP A 159 -18.11 4.11 14.16
C ASP A 159 -19.53 4.02 13.56
N LYS A 160 -20.48 4.76 14.14
CA LYS A 160 -21.86 4.85 13.66
C LYS A 160 -22.02 5.32 12.20
N TYR A 161 -21.00 5.92 11.59
CA TYR A 161 -21.02 6.31 10.18
C TYR A 161 -20.37 5.28 9.26
N CYS A 162 -19.69 4.26 9.78
CA CYS A 162 -18.93 3.29 8.98
C CYS A 162 -19.82 2.64 7.90
N GLU A 163 -20.96 2.07 8.30
CA GLU A 163 -21.92 1.46 7.39
C GLU A 163 -22.51 2.46 6.38
N ASP A 164 -22.85 3.68 6.84
CA ASP A 164 -23.38 4.74 5.98
C ASP A 164 -22.37 5.18 4.90
N LEU A 165 -21.08 5.28 5.27
CA LEU A 165 -19.99 5.60 4.35
C LEU A 165 -19.81 4.48 3.32
N ILE A 166 -19.83 3.22 3.75
CA ILE A 166 -19.79 2.06 2.84
C ILE A 166 -21.01 2.08 1.91
N GLY A 167 -22.20 2.35 2.45
CA GLY A 167 -23.44 2.47 1.68
C GLY A 167 -23.37 3.57 0.61
N ALA A 168 -22.76 4.72 0.93
CA ALA A 168 -22.53 5.80 -0.03
C ALA A 168 -21.59 5.34 -1.16
N VAL A 169 -20.47 4.70 -0.81
CA VAL A 169 -19.49 4.17 -1.77
C VAL A 169 -20.12 3.09 -2.68
N ILE A 170 -20.93 2.18 -2.13
CA ILE A 170 -21.68 1.17 -2.89
C ILE A 170 -22.64 1.86 -3.87
N SER A 171 -23.45 2.80 -3.38
CA SER A 171 -24.42 3.52 -4.22
C SER A 171 -23.73 4.27 -5.36
N CYS A 172 -22.65 5.00 -5.08
CA CYS A 172 -21.88 5.68 -6.13
C CYS A 172 -21.28 4.70 -7.13
N SER A 173 -20.74 3.57 -6.68
CA SER A 173 -20.20 2.53 -7.56
C SER A 173 -21.27 1.94 -8.49
N ILE A 174 -22.52 1.82 -8.03
CA ILE A 174 -23.65 1.40 -8.85
C ILE A 174 -23.94 2.43 -9.96
N PHE A 175 -23.94 3.73 -9.63
CA PHE A 175 -24.10 4.78 -10.66
C PHE A 175 -22.97 4.76 -11.68
N VAL A 176 -21.72 4.62 -11.23
CA VAL A 176 -20.55 4.47 -12.12
C VAL A 176 -20.74 3.26 -13.04
N SER A 177 -21.19 2.13 -12.51
CA SER A 177 -21.41 0.91 -13.28
C SER A 177 -22.50 1.07 -14.35
N LYS A 178 -23.64 1.68 -14.01
CA LYS A 178 -24.73 1.93 -14.97
C LYS A 178 -24.31 2.88 -16.09
N ASN A 179 -23.43 3.84 -15.80
CA ASN A 179 -22.97 4.86 -16.74
C ASN A 179 -21.56 4.60 -17.28
N VAL A 180 -21.06 3.36 -17.16
CA VAL A 180 -19.67 3.03 -17.50
C VAL A 180 -19.35 3.34 -18.96
N GLU A 181 -20.30 3.18 -19.89
CA GLU A 181 -20.07 3.50 -21.30
C GLU A 181 -19.90 4.99 -21.54
N GLU A 182 -20.63 5.83 -20.82
CA GLU A 182 -20.51 7.28 -20.96
C GLU A 182 -19.17 7.78 -20.41
N ILE A 183 -18.74 7.22 -19.27
CA ILE A 183 -17.40 7.44 -18.72
C ILE A 183 -16.33 7.01 -19.73
N LEU A 184 -16.50 5.86 -20.40
CA LEU A 184 -15.53 5.36 -21.35
C LEU A 184 -15.53 6.13 -22.69
N LYS A 185 -16.68 6.70 -23.11
CA LYS A 185 -16.74 7.57 -24.29
C LYS A 185 -16.02 8.88 -24.06
N SER A 186 -16.14 9.46 -22.86
CA SER A 186 -15.44 10.71 -22.51
C SER A 186 -13.91 10.55 -22.52
N LEU A 187 -13.40 9.32 -22.29
CA LEU A 187 -11.98 8.99 -22.51
C LEU A 187 -11.55 9.11 -23.98
N SER A 188 -12.40 8.64 -24.90
CA SER A 188 -12.04 8.52 -26.32
C SER A 188 -12.09 9.87 -27.05
N THR A 189 -13.01 10.75 -26.65
CA THR A 189 -13.09 12.11 -27.21
C THR A 189 -11.93 12.99 -26.77
N ALA A 190 -11.43 12.79 -25.54
CA ALA A 190 -10.25 13.48 -25.03
C ALA A 190 -8.96 13.11 -25.79
N SER A 191 -8.81 11.85 -26.23
CA SER A 191 -7.64 11.41 -26.99
C SER A 191 -7.65 11.81 -28.47
N ALA A 192 -8.83 11.89 -29.11
CA ALA A 192 -8.94 12.25 -30.52
C ALA A 192 -8.71 13.75 -30.78
N SER A 193 -8.99 14.60 -29.79
CA SER A 193 -8.93 16.05 -29.95
C SER A 193 -7.55 16.62 -29.61
N GLY A 194 -6.53 16.28 -30.41
CA GLY A 194 -5.21 16.92 -30.35
C GLY A 194 -5.21 18.43 -30.71
N THR A 195 -6.32 18.98 -31.22
CA THR A 195 -6.34 20.29 -31.89
C THR A 195 -7.30 21.34 -31.31
N LEU A 196 -8.09 21.08 -30.26
CA LEU A 196 -8.96 22.09 -29.61
C LEU A 196 -8.36 22.59 -28.28
N MET A 197 -7.31 23.40 -28.38
CA MET A 197 -6.38 23.77 -27.30
C MET A 197 -6.81 24.93 -26.36
N ALA A 198 -8.08 25.35 -26.30
CA ALA A 198 -8.49 26.47 -25.42
C ALA A 198 -9.73 26.20 -24.55
N ALA A 199 -10.86 25.79 -25.14
CA ALA A 199 -12.11 25.59 -24.39
C ALA A 199 -12.06 24.37 -23.45
N ASN A 200 -11.27 23.36 -23.80
CA ASN A 200 -11.16 22.13 -23.02
C ASN A 200 -10.20 22.22 -21.83
N LYS A 201 -9.56 23.36 -21.50
CA LYS A 201 -8.73 23.45 -20.29
C LYS A 201 -9.54 23.20 -19.00
N ARG A 202 -10.80 23.64 -18.95
CA ARG A 202 -11.70 23.38 -17.80
C ARG A 202 -12.09 21.91 -17.71
N LEU A 203 -12.54 21.33 -18.82
CA LEU A 203 -12.85 19.89 -18.93
C LEU A 203 -11.62 19.00 -18.68
N ALA A 204 -10.44 19.39 -19.14
CA ALA A 204 -9.19 18.68 -18.89
C ALA A 204 -8.75 18.78 -17.41
N SER A 205 -8.94 19.94 -16.76
CA SER A 205 -8.69 20.07 -15.32
C SER A 205 -9.68 19.24 -14.49
N GLN A 206 -10.98 19.29 -14.81
CA GLN A 206 -12.01 18.50 -14.13
C GLN A 206 -11.81 16.99 -14.37
N GLY A 207 -11.50 16.59 -15.61
CA GLY A 207 -11.20 15.21 -15.98
C GLY A 207 -9.98 14.68 -15.22
N SER A 208 -8.88 15.44 -15.16
CA SER A 208 -7.69 15.09 -14.37
C SER A 208 -8.03 14.93 -12.88
N ASP A 209 -8.86 15.81 -12.33
CA ASP A 209 -9.29 15.73 -10.92
C ASP A 209 -10.16 14.49 -10.63
N MET A 210 -11.01 14.06 -11.57
CA MET A 210 -11.83 12.85 -11.43
C MET A 210 -10.96 11.59 -11.32
N TRP A 211 -10.02 11.38 -12.24
CA TRP A 211 -9.16 10.19 -12.26
C TRP A 211 -8.22 10.12 -11.06
N ASN A 212 -7.68 11.28 -10.64
CA ASN A 212 -6.92 11.39 -9.40
C ASN A 212 -7.78 11.09 -8.17
N SER A 213 -9.05 11.54 -8.14
CA SER A 213 -9.97 11.21 -7.06
C SER A 213 -10.23 9.71 -6.99
N LEU A 214 -10.45 9.06 -8.14
CA LEU A 214 -10.67 7.61 -8.21
C LEU A 214 -9.44 6.81 -7.74
N HIS A 215 -8.23 7.24 -8.15
CA HIS A 215 -6.96 6.67 -7.67
C HIS A 215 -6.87 6.73 -6.14
N TRP A 216 -7.00 7.91 -5.56
CA TRP A 216 -6.88 8.08 -4.11
C TRP A 216 -8.06 7.48 -3.33
N ALA A 217 -9.23 7.35 -3.95
CA ALA A 217 -10.35 6.64 -3.35
C ALA A 217 -10.03 5.17 -3.13
N ALA A 218 -9.49 4.47 -4.14
CA ALA A 218 -9.08 3.08 -4.00
C ALA A 218 -8.06 2.89 -2.86
N VAL A 219 -7.11 3.82 -2.73
CA VAL A 219 -6.10 3.80 -1.66
C VAL A 219 -6.75 3.96 -0.29
N HIS A 220 -7.52 5.04 -0.09
CA HIS A 220 -8.10 5.33 1.23
C HIS A 220 -9.21 4.37 1.62
N TYR A 221 -10.02 3.91 0.68
CA TYR A 221 -11.04 2.89 0.96
C TYR A 221 -10.38 1.62 1.47
N SER A 222 -9.36 1.12 0.76
CA SER A 222 -8.68 -0.11 1.14
C SER A 222 -7.99 0.02 2.50
N GLN A 223 -7.38 1.17 2.77
CA GLN A 223 -6.82 1.48 4.08
C GLN A 223 -7.90 1.52 5.17
N GLY A 224 -9.00 2.23 4.95
CA GLY A 224 -10.10 2.32 5.90
C GLY A 224 -10.70 0.95 6.24
N VAL A 225 -10.93 0.11 5.23
CA VAL A 225 -11.40 -1.27 5.40
C VAL A 225 -10.43 -2.11 6.24
N CYS A 226 -9.12 -1.99 5.99
CA CYS A 226 -8.11 -2.72 6.75
C CYS A 226 -7.99 -2.20 8.20
N TYR A 227 -7.93 -0.88 8.41
CA TYR A 227 -7.76 -0.29 9.73
C TYR A 227 -8.98 -0.52 10.65
N TRP A 228 -10.19 -0.53 10.09
CA TRP A 228 -11.39 -0.91 10.83
C TRP A 228 -11.49 -2.42 11.10
N GLY A 229 -10.65 -3.25 10.48
CA GLY A 229 -10.76 -4.71 10.60
C GLY A 229 -12.01 -5.30 9.92
N LEU A 230 -12.59 -4.60 8.94
CA LEU A 230 -13.88 -5.00 8.34
C LEU A 230 -13.84 -6.32 7.57
N LEU A 231 -12.65 -6.81 7.24
CA LEU A 231 -12.48 -8.10 6.59
C LEU A 231 -12.75 -9.27 7.53
N ASP A 232 -12.55 -9.10 8.84
CA ASP A 232 -12.81 -10.12 9.86
C ASP A 232 -14.15 -9.89 10.57
N HIS A 233 -14.94 -8.91 10.11
CA HIS A 233 -16.21 -8.57 10.73
C HIS A 233 -17.22 -9.70 10.54
N THR A 234 -17.75 -10.21 11.64
CA THR A 234 -18.64 -11.37 11.69
C THR A 234 -20.10 -11.00 11.43
N GLU A 235 -20.51 -9.78 11.77
CA GLU A 235 -21.86 -9.29 11.47
C GLU A 235 -21.94 -8.70 10.05
N PRO A 236 -23.10 -8.79 9.39
CA PRO A 236 -23.30 -8.21 8.07
C PRO A 236 -23.32 -6.67 8.12
N LEU A 237 -22.33 -6.03 7.47
CA LEU A 237 -22.21 -4.57 7.33
C LEU A 237 -23.28 -3.95 6.43
N PHE A 238 -23.99 -4.78 5.67
CA PHE A 238 -25.06 -4.36 4.77
C PHE A 238 -25.95 -5.54 4.40
N ASP A 239 -27.18 -5.25 3.97
CA ASP A 239 -28.13 -6.26 3.52
C ASP A 239 -27.64 -7.00 2.27
N MET A 240 -27.08 -8.19 2.50
CA MET A 240 -26.52 -9.08 1.49
C MET A 240 -27.54 -9.51 0.42
N ARG A 241 -28.77 -9.78 0.85
CA ARG A 241 -29.85 -10.25 -0.04
C ARG A 241 -30.27 -9.12 -0.98
N ARG A 242 -30.51 -7.93 -0.41
CA ARG A 242 -30.90 -6.75 -1.20
C ARG A 242 -29.81 -6.30 -2.17
N LEU A 243 -28.54 -6.40 -1.76
CA LEU A 243 -27.42 -5.93 -2.58
C LEU A 243 -26.87 -6.98 -3.55
N HIS A 244 -27.34 -8.23 -3.51
CA HIS A 244 -26.87 -9.28 -4.40
C HIS A 244 -26.98 -8.89 -5.89
N ALA A 245 -28.17 -8.51 -6.37
CA ALA A 245 -28.37 -8.14 -7.77
C ALA A 245 -27.52 -6.91 -8.19
N PRO A 246 -27.44 -5.82 -7.40
CA PRO A 246 -26.50 -4.73 -7.65
C PRO A 246 -25.03 -5.18 -7.73
N PHE A 247 -24.56 -6.02 -6.81
CA PHE A 247 -23.18 -6.52 -6.81
C PHE A 247 -22.86 -7.41 -8.01
N ARG A 248 -23.82 -8.20 -8.47
CA ARG A 248 -23.71 -8.93 -9.73
C ARG A 248 -23.58 -7.99 -10.93
N GLY A 249 -24.34 -6.90 -10.95
CA GLY A 249 -24.20 -5.84 -11.95
C GLY A 249 -22.80 -5.20 -11.91
N LEU A 250 -22.32 -4.86 -10.73
CA LEU A 250 -20.96 -4.35 -10.49
C LEU A 250 -19.89 -5.31 -11.01
N PHE A 251 -20.04 -6.61 -10.75
CA PHE A 251 -19.08 -7.63 -11.18
C PHE A 251 -19.09 -7.83 -12.71
N SER A 252 -20.26 -7.80 -13.33
CA SER A 252 -20.36 -7.78 -14.79
C SER A 252 -19.67 -6.55 -15.38
N THR A 253 -19.77 -5.38 -14.73
CA THR A 253 -19.05 -4.18 -15.15
C THR A 253 -17.54 -4.33 -15.00
N TYR A 254 -17.06 -4.93 -13.90
CA TYR A 254 -15.65 -5.27 -13.75
C TYR A 254 -15.15 -6.14 -14.91
N VAL A 255 -15.84 -7.25 -15.21
CA VAL A 255 -15.47 -8.15 -16.31
C VAL A 255 -15.46 -7.40 -17.65
N LYS A 256 -16.45 -6.53 -17.88
CA LYS A 256 -16.54 -5.70 -19.09
C LYS A 256 -15.35 -4.75 -19.24
N LEU A 257 -14.92 -4.09 -18.15
CA LEU A 257 -13.76 -3.21 -18.13
C LEU A 257 -12.47 -3.99 -18.45
N VAL A 258 -12.28 -5.15 -17.79
CA VAL A 258 -11.15 -6.05 -18.04
C VAL A 258 -11.12 -6.51 -19.50
N CYS A 259 -12.26 -6.93 -20.06
CA CYS A 259 -12.38 -7.28 -21.49
C CYS A 259 -11.99 -6.12 -22.41
N LYS A 260 -12.41 -4.88 -22.09
CA LYS A 260 -12.09 -3.71 -22.91
C LYS A 260 -10.59 -3.41 -22.95
N ILE A 261 -9.91 -3.57 -21.82
CA ILE A 261 -8.43 -3.42 -21.76
C ILE A 261 -7.76 -4.53 -22.57
N LEU A 262 -8.21 -5.79 -22.42
CA LEU A 262 -7.65 -6.96 -23.11
C LEU A 262 -7.90 -6.97 -24.62
N ALA A 263 -8.97 -6.35 -25.10
CA ALA A 263 -9.27 -6.26 -26.53
C ALA A 263 -8.13 -5.63 -27.34
N HIS A 264 -7.33 -4.75 -26.71
CA HIS A 264 -6.16 -4.13 -27.33
C HIS A 264 -4.90 -5.01 -27.32
N ALA A 265 -4.82 -6.04 -26.47
CA ALA A 265 -3.60 -6.80 -26.20
C ALA A 265 -3.61 -8.25 -26.71
N GLY A 266 -4.77 -8.75 -27.18
CA GLY A 266 -4.96 -10.16 -27.53
C GLY A 266 -5.10 -11.05 -26.27
N MET A 267 -6.28 -11.66 -26.12
CA MET A 267 -6.64 -12.44 -24.94
C MET A 267 -6.40 -13.95 -25.17
N PRO A 268 -5.61 -14.64 -24.33
CA PRO A 268 -5.53 -16.09 -24.34
C PRO A 268 -6.91 -16.74 -24.21
N ARG A 269 -7.07 -17.93 -24.80
CA ARG A 269 -8.35 -18.68 -24.76
C ARG A 269 -8.82 -18.96 -23.33
N GLU A 270 -7.90 -19.30 -22.44
CA GLU A 270 -8.17 -19.59 -21.03
C GLU A 270 -8.75 -18.37 -20.30
N ASP A 271 -8.16 -17.18 -20.50
CA ASP A 271 -8.63 -15.94 -19.90
C ASP A 271 -10.03 -15.57 -20.42
N LYS A 272 -10.29 -15.80 -21.71
CA LYS A 272 -11.61 -15.58 -22.30
C LYS A 272 -12.67 -16.52 -21.70
N GLN A 273 -12.32 -17.79 -21.52
CA GLN A 273 -13.21 -18.77 -20.89
C GLN A 273 -13.48 -18.40 -19.43
N LEU A 274 -12.45 -18.03 -18.66
CA LEU A 274 -12.60 -17.55 -17.28
C LEU A 274 -13.55 -16.37 -17.21
N LEU A 275 -13.31 -15.30 -17.98
CA LEU A 275 -14.16 -14.11 -17.96
C LEU A 275 -15.60 -14.43 -18.39
N SER A 276 -15.78 -15.34 -19.36
CA SER A 276 -17.11 -15.79 -19.77
C SER A 276 -17.85 -16.56 -18.67
N TYR A 277 -17.14 -17.42 -17.92
CA TYR A 277 -17.69 -18.17 -16.80
C TYR A 277 -18.05 -17.24 -15.65
N VAL A 278 -17.13 -16.37 -15.26
CA VAL A 278 -17.30 -15.42 -14.15
C VAL A 278 -18.43 -14.42 -14.41
N LYS A 279 -18.68 -14.07 -15.68
CA LYS A 279 -19.84 -13.26 -16.10
C LYS A 279 -21.17 -14.01 -15.99
N SER A 280 -21.16 -15.34 -16.05
CA SER A 280 -22.38 -16.16 -15.96
C SER A 280 -23.01 -16.04 -14.56
N PRO A 281 -24.34 -16.29 -14.42
CA PRO A 281 -24.99 -16.37 -13.12
C PRO A 281 -24.25 -17.31 -12.15
N GLU A 282 -23.86 -18.47 -12.63
CA GLU A 282 -23.22 -19.52 -11.83
C GLU A 282 -21.84 -19.08 -11.34
N GLY A 283 -20.96 -18.66 -12.25
CA GLY A 283 -19.61 -18.21 -11.89
C GLY A 283 -19.62 -16.96 -11.00
N CYS A 284 -20.59 -16.06 -11.19
CA CYS A 284 -20.80 -14.90 -10.33
C CYS A 284 -21.20 -15.31 -8.91
N ASN A 285 -22.19 -16.19 -8.77
CA ASN A 285 -22.66 -16.67 -7.46
C ASN A 285 -21.56 -17.44 -6.73
N ARG A 286 -20.80 -18.27 -7.48
CA ARG A 286 -19.65 -19.00 -6.96
C ARG A 286 -18.56 -18.05 -6.43
N TRP A 287 -18.24 -16.99 -7.15
CA TRP A 287 -17.24 -16.01 -6.72
C TRP A 287 -17.65 -15.26 -5.43
N PHE A 288 -18.95 -15.00 -5.25
CA PHE A 288 -19.49 -14.43 -4.00
C PHE A 288 -19.61 -15.44 -2.85
N GLY A 289 -19.26 -16.71 -3.06
CA GLY A 289 -19.35 -17.76 -2.05
C GLY A 289 -20.78 -18.20 -1.75
N GLU A 290 -21.70 -18.07 -2.71
CA GLU A 290 -23.10 -18.47 -2.51
C GLU A 290 -23.30 -19.96 -2.82
N GLU A 291 -24.07 -20.64 -1.97
CA GLU A 291 -24.35 -22.08 -2.09
C GLU A 291 -25.01 -22.43 -3.41
N VAL A 292 -24.41 -23.39 -4.13
CA VAL A 292 -25.12 -24.14 -5.17
C VAL A 292 -25.48 -25.48 -4.55
N ASN A 293 -26.71 -25.60 -4.03
CA ASN A 293 -27.30 -26.84 -3.50
C ASN A 293 -26.56 -27.50 -2.32
N GLY A 294 -26.56 -26.88 -1.14
CA GLY A 294 -26.38 -27.59 0.14
C GLY A 294 -24.94 -27.85 0.60
N GLY A 295 -23.96 -27.17 0.00
CA GLY A 295 -22.60 -27.12 0.53
C GLY A 295 -21.93 -25.82 0.08
N LEU A 296 -21.12 -25.23 0.97
CA LEU A 296 -20.23 -24.13 0.63
C LEU A 296 -19.27 -24.63 -0.46
N ALA A 297 -19.57 -24.34 -1.72
CA ALA A 297 -18.67 -24.63 -2.82
C ALA A 297 -17.46 -23.70 -2.65
N VAL A 298 -16.33 -24.23 -2.18
CA VAL A 298 -15.06 -23.51 -2.14
C VAL A 298 -14.86 -22.81 -3.49
N SER A 299 -14.72 -21.48 -3.46
CA SER A 299 -14.51 -20.62 -4.62
C SER A 299 -13.10 -20.84 -5.18
N THR A 300 -12.82 -22.05 -5.63
CA THR A 300 -11.85 -22.21 -6.70
C THR A 300 -12.69 -22.17 -7.98
N LEU A 301 -12.53 -21.11 -8.77
CA LEU A 301 -13.02 -21.05 -10.15
C LEU A 301 -12.24 -22.09 -10.99
N CYS A 302 -12.48 -23.37 -10.73
CA CYS A 302 -12.10 -24.44 -11.63
C CYS A 302 -13.08 -24.44 -12.80
N PHE A 303 -12.57 -24.63 -14.02
CA PHE A 303 -13.43 -24.81 -15.19
C PHE A 303 -14.43 -25.96 -14.93
N PRO A 304 -15.68 -25.87 -15.41
CA PRO A 304 -16.58 -27.01 -15.40
C PRO A 304 -15.88 -28.17 -16.14
N GLY A 305 -15.57 -29.25 -15.41
CA GLY A 305 -14.85 -30.43 -15.92
C GLY A 305 -13.42 -30.63 -15.37
N SER A 306 -12.83 -29.65 -14.68
CA SER A 306 -11.64 -29.93 -13.86
C SER A 306 -12.08 -30.69 -12.62
N ALA A 307 -11.50 -31.88 -12.40
CA ALA A 307 -11.76 -32.71 -11.22
C ALA A 307 -11.82 -31.81 -9.98
N ALA A 308 -12.95 -31.84 -9.27
CA ALA A 308 -13.16 -31.03 -8.08
C ALA A 308 -11.94 -31.20 -7.18
N GLY A 309 -11.09 -30.16 -7.12
CA GLY A 309 -9.95 -30.16 -6.22
C GLY A 309 -10.49 -30.45 -4.83
N THR A 310 -9.86 -31.41 -4.16
CA THR A 310 -10.19 -31.88 -2.82
C THR A 310 -10.69 -30.71 -1.98
N ALA A 311 -11.96 -30.78 -1.56
CA ALA A 311 -12.55 -29.76 -0.72
C ALA A 311 -11.68 -29.60 0.52
N CYS A 312 -10.90 -28.53 0.59
CA CYS A 312 -10.40 -28.07 1.88
C CYS A 312 -11.66 -27.73 2.68
N SER A 313 -11.94 -28.53 3.71
CA SER A 313 -13.07 -28.39 4.63
C SER A 313 -12.90 -27.16 5.53
N GLY A 314 -12.58 -26.00 4.93
CA GLY A 314 -12.64 -24.73 5.62
C GLY A 314 -14.11 -24.42 5.86
N VAL A 315 -14.55 -24.56 7.11
CA VAL A 315 -15.79 -23.97 7.58
C VAL A 315 -15.57 -22.47 7.54
N HIS A 316 -15.83 -21.84 6.40
CA HIS A 316 -15.84 -20.39 6.33
C HIS A 316 -17.11 -19.89 7.00
N ASP A 317 -17.00 -18.76 7.69
CA ASP A 317 -18.17 -18.08 8.23
C ASP A 317 -19.08 -17.68 7.06
N ASN A 318 -20.34 -18.09 7.14
CA ASN A 318 -21.39 -17.85 6.13
C ASN A 318 -21.57 -16.36 5.80
N HIS A 319 -21.15 -15.45 6.69
CA HIS A 319 -21.22 -14.00 6.47
C HIS A 319 -19.89 -13.38 6.07
N CYS A 320 -18.78 -13.83 6.65
CA CYS A 320 -17.48 -13.18 6.49
C CYS A 320 -16.97 -13.27 5.05
N PHE A 321 -16.96 -14.46 4.45
CA PHE A 321 -16.46 -14.65 3.08
C PHE A 321 -17.24 -13.84 2.04
N PRO A 322 -18.60 -13.92 1.98
CA PRO A 322 -19.38 -13.11 1.03
C PRO A 322 -19.24 -11.59 1.26
N GLN A 323 -18.96 -11.16 2.49
CA GLN A 323 -18.72 -9.76 2.85
C GLN A 323 -17.38 -9.27 2.33
N GLN A 324 -16.32 -10.04 2.57
CA GLN A 324 -14.99 -9.75 2.05
C GLN A 324 -15.04 -9.58 0.53
N ARG A 325 -15.69 -10.49 -0.22
CA ARG A 325 -15.83 -10.40 -1.68
C ARG A 325 -16.50 -9.11 -2.16
N ARG A 326 -17.54 -8.66 -1.46
CA ARG A 326 -18.26 -7.42 -1.78
C ARG A 326 -17.42 -6.17 -1.49
N LEU A 327 -16.73 -6.14 -0.35
CA LEU A 327 -15.79 -5.05 -0.01
C LEU A 327 -14.62 -4.99 -1.01
N GLN A 328 -14.08 -6.15 -1.41
CA GLN A 328 -12.99 -6.28 -2.38
C GLN A 328 -13.39 -5.80 -3.79
N LEU A 329 -14.63 -6.06 -4.23
CA LEU A 329 -15.06 -5.76 -5.59
C LEU A 329 -15.10 -4.26 -5.90
N LEU A 330 -15.45 -3.42 -4.92
CA LEU A 330 -15.58 -1.97 -5.12
C LEU A 330 -14.28 -1.33 -5.65
N PRO A 331 -13.13 -1.43 -4.94
CA PRO A 331 -11.90 -0.87 -5.43
C PRO A 331 -11.34 -1.61 -6.65
N LEU A 332 -11.64 -2.91 -6.86
CA LEU A 332 -11.27 -3.61 -8.10
C LEU A 332 -11.91 -2.96 -9.34
N ILE A 333 -13.17 -2.56 -9.26
CA ILE A 333 -13.85 -1.84 -10.35
C ILE A 333 -13.17 -0.50 -10.61
N TRP A 334 -12.84 0.24 -9.56
CA TRP A 334 -12.20 1.55 -9.69
C TRP A 334 -10.80 1.43 -10.29
N VAL A 335 -10.02 0.42 -9.88
CA VAL A 335 -8.71 0.14 -10.48
C VAL A 335 -8.87 -0.28 -11.94
N ALA A 336 -9.85 -1.13 -12.28
CA ALA A 336 -10.11 -1.51 -13.67
C ALA A 336 -10.53 -0.31 -14.54
N LEU A 337 -11.37 0.59 -14.00
CA LEU A 337 -11.79 1.80 -14.67
C LEU A 337 -10.62 2.80 -14.85
N LEU A 338 -9.80 2.98 -13.81
CA LEU A 338 -8.57 3.76 -13.88
C LEU A 338 -7.60 3.18 -14.91
N SER A 339 -7.52 1.84 -15.01
CA SER A 339 -6.71 1.16 -16.02
C SER A 339 -7.21 1.41 -17.44
N CYS A 340 -8.53 1.51 -17.65
CA CYS A 340 -9.10 1.91 -18.94
C CYS A 340 -8.72 3.36 -19.30
N HIS A 341 -8.75 4.29 -18.33
CA HIS A 341 -8.27 5.65 -18.55
C HIS A 341 -6.78 5.64 -18.92
N CYS A 342 -5.94 5.00 -18.10
CA CYS A 342 -4.51 4.86 -18.34
C CYS A 342 -4.21 4.23 -19.71
N ALA A 343 -5.01 3.27 -20.18
CA ALA A 343 -4.85 2.64 -21.49
C ALA A 343 -5.00 3.62 -22.66
N VAL A 344 -5.82 4.65 -22.50
CA VAL A 344 -6.12 5.68 -23.53
C VAL A 344 -5.22 6.92 -23.38
N SER A 345 -4.71 7.19 -22.17
CA SER A 345 -3.80 8.32 -21.91
C SER A 345 -2.44 8.15 -22.63
N ASN A 346 -1.93 9.21 -23.26
CA ASN A 346 -0.65 9.18 -23.98
C ASN A 346 0.59 9.49 -23.09
N GLU A 347 0.61 9.01 -21.85
CA GLU A 347 1.69 9.32 -20.89
C GLU A 347 2.75 8.21 -20.84
N GLU A 348 4.02 8.59 -20.59
CA GLU A 348 5.17 7.68 -20.49
C GLU A 348 5.05 6.71 -19.29
N ASN A 349 4.43 7.16 -18.20
CA ASN A 349 4.20 6.39 -16.98
C ASN A 349 2.70 6.14 -16.73
N ARG A 350 1.94 5.90 -17.80
CA ARG A 350 0.48 5.98 -17.76
C ARG A 350 -0.19 5.07 -16.73
N PHE A 351 0.35 3.88 -16.47
CA PHE A 351 -0.24 2.93 -15.51
C PHE A 351 0.18 3.15 -14.05
N ARG A 352 1.05 4.13 -13.76
CA ARG A 352 1.60 4.33 -12.41
C ARG A 352 0.52 4.50 -11.33
N SER A 353 -0.50 5.32 -11.59
CA SER A 353 -1.59 5.54 -10.63
C SER A 353 -2.43 4.28 -10.43
N ALA A 354 -2.69 3.52 -11.50
CA ALA A 354 -3.42 2.26 -11.42
C ALA A 354 -2.65 1.17 -10.67
N ARG A 355 -1.34 1.02 -10.94
CA ARG A 355 -0.45 0.11 -10.19
C ARG A 355 -0.38 0.48 -8.72
N HIS A 356 -0.21 1.77 -8.42
CA HIS A 356 -0.20 2.25 -7.04
C HIS A 356 -1.54 1.95 -6.33
N ALA A 357 -2.67 2.28 -6.94
CA ALA A 357 -3.98 1.94 -6.40
C ALA A 357 -4.09 0.43 -6.13
N PHE A 358 -3.70 -0.39 -7.10
CA PHE A 358 -3.76 -1.85 -7.00
C PHE A 358 -2.92 -2.40 -5.84
N LEU A 359 -1.70 -1.89 -5.61
CA LEU A 359 -0.85 -2.30 -4.47
C LEU A 359 -1.54 -2.08 -3.12
N HIS A 360 -2.34 -1.02 -2.99
CA HIS A 360 -3.11 -0.73 -1.77
C HIS A 360 -4.39 -1.56 -1.64
N VAL A 361 -4.87 -2.16 -2.73
CA VAL A 361 -6.04 -3.04 -2.76
C VAL A 361 -5.67 -4.48 -2.36
N LEU A 362 -4.44 -4.91 -2.61
CA LEU A 362 -3.96 -6.27 -2.28
C LEU A 362 -4.24 -6.74 -0.84
N PRO A 363 -4.06 -5.92 0.21
CA PRO A 363 -4.35 -6.34 1.59
C PRO A 363 -5.81 -6.77 1.82
N LEU A 364 -6.75 -6.33 0.98
CA LEU A 364 -8.15 -6.76 1.07
C LEU A 364 -8.33 -8.26 0.81
N PHE A 365 -7.35 -8.92 0.21
CA PHE A 365 -7.33 -10.35 -0.10
C PHE A 365 -6.47 -11.16 0.89
N SER A 366 -6.15 -10.59 2.05
CA SER A 366 -5.28 -11.25 3.04
C SER A 366 -5.98 -12.31 3.89
N LYS A 367 -7.32 -12.32 3.91
CA LYS A 367 -8.16 -13.20 4.73
C LYS A 367 -8.70 -14.39 3.92
N GLU A 368 -9.92 -14.85 4.24
CA GLU A 368 -10.53 -16.05 3.65
C GLU A 368 -10.72 -15.93 2.14
N ALA A 369 -11.26 -14.79 1.69
CA ALA A 369 -11.49 -14.49 0.28
C ALA A 369 -10.20 -14.05 -0.41
N LYS A 370 -9.28 -14.99 -0.62
CA LYS A 370 -7.99 -14.80 -1.33
C LYS A 370 -8.16 -14.25 -2.74
N ALA A 371 -7.08 -13.71 -3.31
CA ALA A 371 -7.05 -13.33 -4.71
C ALA A 371 -6.99 -14.58 -5.59
N GLU A 372 -7.98 -14.71 -6.45
CA GLU A 372 -8.09 -15.79 -7.41
C GLU A 372 -7.60 -15.32 -8.81
N ASN A 373 -7.86 -16.13 -9.83
CA ASN A 373 -7.58 -15.85 -11.24
C ASN A 373 -8.07 -14.47 -11.71
N VAL A 374 -9.21 -14.02 -11.19
CA VAL A 374 -9.84 -12.75 -11.54
C VAL A 374 -8.90 -11.58 -11.21
N VAL A 375 -8.31 -11.57 -10.02
CA VAL A 375 -7.37 -10.53 -9.58
C VAL A 375 -6.02 -10.68 -10.28
N MET A 376 -5.58 -11.92 -10.49
CA MET A 376 -4.34 -12.22 -11.24
C MET A 376 -4.40 -11.68 -12.68
N LEU A 377 -5.56 -11.75 -13.33
CA LEU A 377 -5.74 -11.21 -14.67
C LEU A 377 -5.58 -9.69 -14.71
N LEU A 378 -6.12 -8.96 -13.71
CA LEU A 378 -5.90 -7.52 -13.59
C LEU A 378 -4.43 -7.19 -13.31
N ALA A 379 -3.73 -8.00 -12.51
CA ALA A 379 -2.28 -7.85 -12.33
C ALA A 379 -1.51 -8.05 -13.65
N ARG A 380 -1.83 -9.09 -14.43
CA ARG A 380 -1.17 -9.32 -15.74
C ARG A 380 -1.39 -8.15 -16.71
N LEU A 381 -2.60 -7.58 -16.70
CA LEU A 381 -2.92 -6.38 -17.47
C LEU A 381 -2.09 -5.16 -17.06
N LEU A 382 -1.90 -4.93 -15.77
CA LEU A 382 -1.19 -3.76 -15.28
C LEU A 382 0.33 -3.83 -15.47
N TYR A 383 0.91 -5.04 -15.51
CA TYR A 383 2.35 -5.24 -15.41
C TYR A 383 3.02 -5.96 -16.60
N ILE A 384 2.30 -6.82 -17.33
CA ILE A 384 2.90 -7.66 -18.40
C ILE A 384 2.40 -7.24 -19.78
N ARG A 385 1.09 -7.12 -19.94
CA ARG A 385 0.43 -6.68 -21.17
C ARG A 385 -0.57 -5.55 -20.93
N PRO A 386 -0.12 -4.40 -20.45
CA PRO A 386 -0.91 -3.19 -20.66
C PRO A 386 -1.19 -3.01 -22.16
N SER A 387 -2.21 -2.23 -22.52
CA SER A 387 -2.41 -1.77 -23.91
C SER A 387 -1.23 -0.92 -24.45
N THR A 388 -0.13 -0.81 -23.69
CA THR A 388 1.10 -0.11 -24.04
C THR A 388 2.10 -1.02 -24.74
N VAL A 389 3.00 -0.37 -25.48
CA VAL A 389 4.17 -0.99 -26.11
C VAL A 389 5.20 -1.47 -25.08
N LEU A 390 5.08 -1.04 -23.81
CA LEU A 390 6.03 -1.36 -22.73
C LEU A 390 5.39 -2.20 -21.62
N LYS A 391 6.15 -3.15 -21.08
CA LYS A 391 5.83 -3.87 -19.84
C LYS A 391 6.35 -3.10 -18.61
N ALA A 392 5.82 -3.38 -17.43
CA ALA A 392 6.29 -2.77 -16.19
C ALA A 392 7.78 -3.08 -15.96
N ASN A 393 8.46 -2.15 -15.31
CA ASN A 393 9.86 -2.31 -14.95
C ASN A 393 10.05 -3.31 -13.79
N SER A 394 11.28 -3.79 -13.60
CA SER A 394 11.63 -4.78 -12.57
C SER A 394 11.23 -4.34 -11.14
N VAL A 395 11.34 -3.05 -10.82
CA VAL A 395 11.03 -2.49 -9.50
C VAL A 395 9.53 -2.55 -9.22
N ASP A 396 8.71 -2.18 -10.20
CA ASP A 396 7.25 -2.25 -10.08
C ASP A 396 6.78 -3.70 -9.88
N VAL A 397 7.36 -4.66 -10.62
CA VAL A 397 7.06 -6.08 -10.46
C VAL A 397 7.54 -6.61 -9.11
N GLY A 398 8.73 -6.21 -8.66
CA GLY A 398 9.24 -6.55 -7.33
C GLY A 398 8.30 -6.07 -6.23
N MET A 399 7.88 -4.80 -6.28
CA MET A 399 6.92 -4.22 -5.34
C MET A 399 5.58 -4.97 -5.33
N LEU A 400 5.05 -5.33 -6.51
CA LEU A 400 3.82 -6.11 -6.62
C LEU A 400 3.94 -7.45 -5.91
N LEU A 401 4.97 -8.22 -6.25
CA LEU A 401 5.13 -9.58 -5.75
C LEU A 401 5.45 -9.58 -4.26
N ALA A 402 6.37 -8.73 -3.80
CA ALA A 402 6.70 -8.62 -2.39
C ALA A 402 5.47 -8.21 -1.55
N ARG A 403 4.64 -7.29 -2.06
CA ARG A 403 3.41 -6.90 -1.37
C ARG A 403 2.36 -8.01 -1.38
N ALA A 404 2.19 -8.69 -2.50
CA ALA A 404 1.23 -9.79 -2.62
C ALA A 404 1.61 -10.98 -1.73
N GLU A 405 2.91 -11.30 -1.63
CA GLU A 405 3.46 -12.30 -0.72
C GLU A 405 3.26 -11.92 0.75
N GLN A 406 3.61 -10.68 1.12
CA GLN A 406 3.45 -10.18 2.48
C GLN A 406 2.00 -10.26 2.95
N CYS A 407 1.06 -9.96 2.04
CA CYS A 407 -0.37 -10.06 2.31
C CYS A 407 -0.93 -11.47 2.06
N ASN A 408 -0.10 -12.44 1.67
CA ASN A 408 -0.48 -13.82 1.31
C ASN A 408 -1.73 -13.86 0.41
N VAL A 409 -1.68 -13.13 -0.69
CA VAL A 409 -2.85 -12.80 -1.51
C VAL A 409 -3.21 -13.93 -2.47
N PHE A 410 -2.22 -14.59 -3.06
CA PHE A 410 -2.43 -15.76 -3.93
C PHE A 410 -2.13 -17.06 -3.15
N PRO A 411 -2.97 -18.09 -3.27
CA PRO A 411 -2.77 -19.34 -2.54
C PRO A 411 -1.50 -20.09 -3.02
N PRO A 412 -0.70 -20.67 -2.10
CA PRO A 412 0.54 -21.38 -2.45
C PRO A 412 0.28 -22.66 -3.26
N SER A 413 -0.84 -23.33 -2.99
CA SER A 413 -1.31 -24.54 -3.67
C SER A 413 -2.59 -24.25 -4.46
N SER A 414 -2.52 -23.39 -5.47
CA SER A 414 -3.60 -23.37 -6.46
C SER A 414 -3.54 -24.67 -7.24
N SER A 415 -4.69 -25.33 -7.44
CA SER A 415 -4.85 -26.43 -8.40
C SER A 415 -4.45 -26.02 -9.83
N VAL A 416 -4.32 -24.72 -10.06
CA VAL A 416 -3.95 -24.09 -11.32
C VAL A 416 -2.54 -23.50 -11.18
N PRO A 417 -1.50 -24.08 -11.79
CA PRO A 417 -0.11 -23.59 -11.68
C PRO A 417 0.10 -22.14 -12.09
N SER A 418 -0.79 -21.59 -12.94
CA SER A 418 -0.69 -20.22 -13.48
C SER A 418 -1.04 -19.10 -12.49
N VAL A 419 -1.45 -19.43 -11.25
CA VAL A 419 -1.90 -18.47 -10.22
C VAL A 419 -0.85 -18.28 -9.11
N THR A 420 0.35 -18.82 -9.30
CA THR A 420 1.44 -18.66 -8.33
C THR A 420 2.23 -17.38 -8.60
N TYR A 421 2.85 -16.83 -7.55
CA TYR A 421 3.77 -15.69 -7.67
C TYR A 421 4.93 -15.98 -8.65
N ALA A 422 5.48 -17.20 -8.58
CA ALA A 422 6.53 -17.68 -9.46
C ALA A 422 6.07 -17.76 -10.93
N ALA A 423 4.87 -18.29 -11.20
CA ALA A 423 4.33 -18.33 -12.56
C ALA A 423 4.10 -16.92 -13.12
N PHE A 424 3.61 -15.99 -12.31
CA PHE A 424 3.48 -14.58 -12.72
C PHE A 424 4.83 -13.97 -13.10
N LEU A 425 5.85 -14.13 -12.25
CA LEU A 425 7.18 -13.59 -12.51
C LEU A 425 7.81 -14.20 -13.77
N ARG A 426 7.68 -15.52 -13.94
CA ARG A 426 8.13 -16.22 -15.16
C ARG A 426 7.43 -15.66 -16.41
N LEU A 427 6.12 -15.45 -16.34
CA LEU A 427 5.36 -14.88 -17.45
C LEU A 427 5.84 -13.45 -17.79
N TRP A 428 6.15 -12.63 -16.79
CA TRP A 428 6.71 -11.28 -17.01
C TRP A 428 8.12 -11.33 -17.60
N MET A 429 8.98 -12.23 -17.12
CA MET A 429 10.34 -12.43 -17.63
C MET A 429 10.32 -12.86 -19.10
N CYS A 430 9.45 -13.80 -19.46
CA CYS A 430 9.31 -14.33 -20.82
C CYS A 430 8.57 -13.38 -21.79
N ALA A 431 7.97 -12.29 -21.30
CA ALA A 431 7.31 -11.33 -22.19
C ALA A 431 8.35 -10.56 -23.01
N ASP A 432 8.37 -10.78 -24.32
CA ASP A 432 9.27 -10.13 -25.29
C ASP A 432 8.78 -8.70 -25.62
N VAL A 433 8.79 -7.86 -24.58
CA VAL A 433 8.32 -6.47 -24.62
C VAL A 433 9.33 -5.62 -23.87
N ALA A 434 9.67 -4.46 -24.42
CA ALA A 434 10.57 -3.51 -23.77
C ALA A 434 10.00 -3.07 -22.41
N GLN A 435 10.89 -2.83 -21.45
CA GLN A 435 10.50 -2.42 -20.10
C GLN A 435 10.42 -0.90 -20.00
N GLU A 436 9.47 -0.41 -19.20
CA GLU A 436 9.47 0.98 -18.75
C GLU A 436 10.77 1.32 -18.00
N LYS A 437 11.10 2.61 -17.95
CA LYS A 437 12.27 3.07 -17.19
C LYS A 437 12.05 2.84 -15.70
N GLU A 438 13.06 2.26 -15.04
CA GLU A 438 13.03 2.05 -13.60
C GLU A 438 13.07 3.38 -12.82
N PRO A 439 12.17 3.58 -11.84
CA PRO A 439 12.08 4.83 -11.10
C PRO A 439 13.25 5.00 -10.12
N GLU A 440 13.74 6.23 -9.97
CA GLU A 440 14.67 6.58 -8.90
C GLU A 440 13.95 6.70 -7.56
N VAL A 441 14.62 6.25 -6.50
CA VAL A 441 14.12 6.38 -5.14
C VAL A 441 14.17 7.84 -4.73
N ARG A 442 13.02 8.41 -4.33
CA ARG A 442 12.89 9.79 -3.83
C ARG A 442 12.85 9.79 -2.31
N GLY A 443 14.02 9.81 -1.67
CA GLY A 443 14.19 9.95 -0.21
C GLY A 443 14.66 8.70 0.51
N VAL A 444 15.21 8.90 1.72
CA VAL A 444 15.91 7.87 2.50
C VAL A 444 14.98 6.73 2.94
N HIS A 445 13.79 7.03 3.46
CA HIS A 445 12.80 6.01 3.87
C HIS A 445 12.45 5.05 2.73
N LYS A 446 12.27 5.58 1.52
CA LYS A 446 11.98 4.75 0.34
C LYS A 446 13.18 3.92 -0.10
N ALA A 447 14.40 4.32 0.28
CA ALA A 447 15.61 3.56 -0.02
C ALA A 447 15.72 2.33 0.88
N TYR A 448 15.38 2.47 2.18
CA TYR A 448 15.21 1.32 3.08
C TYR A 448 14.08 0.40 2.62
N ALA A 449 12.90 0.97 2.29
CA ALA A 449 11.77 0.19 1.79
C ALA A 449 12.07 -0.57 0.48
N ALA A 450 13.04 -0.15 -0.33
CA ALA A 450 13.41 -0.82 -1.56
C ALA A 450 13.95 -2.24 -1.33
N PHE A 451 14.64 -2.49 -0.20
CA PHE A 451 15.09 -3.85 0.16
C PHE A 451 13.91 -4.77 0.47
N ARG A 452 12.86 -4.23 1.09
CA ARG A 452 11.62 -4.96 1.42
C ARG A 452 10.70 -5.15 0.21
N ALA A 453 10.98 -4.46 -0.89
CA ALA A 453 10.28 -4.62 -2.16
C ALA A 453 10.85 -5.73 -3.05
N ILE A 454 11.73 -6.59 -2.50
CA ILE A 454 12.33 -7.71 -3.21
C ILE A 454 11.55 -8.98 -2.86
N PRO A 455 10.84 -9.61 -3.81
CA PRO A 455 9.99 -10.76 -3.54
C PRO A 455 10.79 -12.01 -3.20
N LEU A 456 10.35 -12.76 -2.20
CA LEU A 456 10.93 -14.04 -1.82
C LEU A 456 10.61 -15.12 -2.85
N CYS A 457 9.45 -15.04 -3.53
CA CYS A 457 9.07 -16.03 -4.54
C CYS A 457 10.03 -16.06 -5.74
N ALA A 458 10.79 -14.98 -5.97
CA ALA A 458 11.74 -14.95 -7.06
C ALA A 458 12.78 -16.06 -6.91
N LEU A 459 13.20 -16.38 -5.69
CA LEU A 459 14.16 -17.45 -5.42
C LEU A 459 13.60 -18.87 -5.63
N GLN A 460 12.30 -19.02 -5.88
CA GLN A 460 11.66 -20.29 -6.26
C GLN A 460 11.79 -20.58 -7.77
N LEU A 461 12.24 -19.60 -8.57
CA LEU A 461 12.43 -19.78 -10.00
C LEU A 461 13.83 -20.29 -10.33
N ASP A 462 13.90 -21.57 -10.69
CA ASP A 462 15.03 -22.12 -11.42
C ASP A 462 15.14 -21.45 -12.79
N GLY A 463 16.27 -20.78 -13.03
CA GLY A 463 16.62 -20.31 -14.37
C GLY A 463 16.90 -21.52 -15.27
N GLU A 464 16.72 -21.36 -16.58
CA GLU A 464 17.25 -22.36 -17.50
C GLU A 464 18.76 -22.52 -17.29
N PRO A 465 19.31 -23.75 -17.37
CA PRO A 465 20.73 -24.00 -17.13
C PRO A 465 21.68 -23.17 -18.02
N HIS A 466 21.17 -22.57 -19.10
CA HIS A 466 21.95 -21.82 -20.08
C HIS A 466 21.75 -20.30 -20.05
N SER A 467 20.89 -19.76 -19.16
CA SER A 467 20.74 -18.30 -19.00
C SER A 467 20.60 -17.92 -17.52
N PRO A 468 21.72 -17.70 -16.81
CA PRO A 468 21.68 -17.11 -15.47
C PRO A 468 21.10 -15.69 -15.47
N ALA A 469 20.94 -15.02 -16.63
CA ALA A 469 20.34 -13.70 -16.74
C ALA A 469 18.80 -13.70 -16.64
N SER A 470 18.15 -14.84 -16.84
CA SER A 470 16.68 -14.97 -16.87
C SER A 470 16.10 -15.75 -15.68
N GLY A 471 16.93 -16.07 -14.69
CA GLY A 471 16.51 -16.76 -13.47
C GLY A 471 16.02 -15.82 -12.37
N GLY A 472 15.37 -16.42 -11.37
CA GLY A 472 14.99 -15.76 -10.13
C GLY A 472 16.15 -15.06 -9.41
N ASP A 473 17.32 -15.68 -9.41
CA ASP A 473 18.53 -15.15 -8.77
C ASP A 473 19.01 -13.86 -9.44
N ALA A 474 18.96 -13.78 -10.78
CA ALA A 474 19.34 -12.56 -11.48
C ALA A 474 18.38 -11.41 -11.18
N PHE A 475 17.09 -11.69 -11.03
CA PHE A 475 16.09 -10.71 -10.66
C PHE A 475 16.34 -10.16 -9.24
N VAL A 476 16.58 -11.05 -8.28
CA VAL A 476 16.91 -10.67 -6.89
C VAL A 476 18.22 -9.89 -6.83
N ARG A 477 19.27 -10.37 -7.53
CA ARG A 477 20.56 -9.69 -7.66
C ARG A 477 20.41 -8.27 -8.19
N HIS A 478 19.65 -8.11 -9.27
CA HIS A 478 19.39 -6.80 -9.88
C HIS A 478 18.75 -5.84 -8.88
N LEU A 479 17.70 -6.28 -8.20
CA LEU A 479 16.99 -5.45 -7.22
C LEU A 479 17.85 -5.15 -5.98
N LEU A 480 18.62 -6.11 -5.47
CA LEU A 480 19.53 -5.90 -4.34
C LEU A 480 20.61 -4.87 -4.66
N LEU A 481 21.30 -5.02 -5.79
CA LEU A 481 22.33 -4.07 -6.24
C LEU A 481 21.73 -2.68 -6.44
N ARG A 482 20.54 -2.60 -7.06
CA ARG A 482 19.84 -1.33 -7.25
C ARG A 482 19.47 -0.69 -5.92
N ALA A 483 18.88 -1.45 -4.99
CA ALA A 483 18.51 -0.96 -3.66
C ALA A 483 19.74 -0.45 -2.90
N LEU A 484 20.84 -1.21 -2.92
CA LEU A 484 22.10 -0.83 -2.28
C LEU A 484 22.68 0.46 -2.87
N LEU A 485 22.73 0.61 -4.19
CA LEU A 485 23.23 1.82 -4.86
C LEU A 485 22.35 3.05 -4.58
N GLN A 486 21.02 2.88 -4.62
CA GLN A 486 20.09 3.97 -4.33
C GLN A 486 20.17 4.37 -2.85
N TRP A 487 20.31 3.39 -1.95
CA TRP A 487 20.49 3.61 -0.52
C TRP A 487 21.79 4.35 -0.21
N SER A 488 22.92 3.90 -0.76
CA SER A 488 24.21 4.55 -0.56
C SER A 488 24.24 5.98 -1.13
N PHE A 489 23.55 6.22 -2.25
CA PHE A 489 23.45 7.56 -2.84
C PHE A 489 22.55 8.51 -2.03
N ARG A 490 21.53 7.98 -1.32
CA ARG A 490 20.59 8.79 -0.54
C ARG A 490 21.03 9.03 0.90
N LEU A 491 21.88 8.16 1.44
CA LEU A 491 22.43 8.33 2.77
C LEU A 491 23.57 9.35 2.77
N THR A 492 23.53 10.26 3.73
CA THR A 492 24.68 11.05 4.14
C THR A 492 25.18 10.52 5.48
N ALA A 493 26.50 10.42 5.66
CA ALA A 493 27.07 9.88 6.89
C ALA A 493 26.63 10.66 8.15
N PHE A 494 26.37 11.96 8.00
CA PHE A 494 26.15 12.90 9.11
C PHE A 494 24.69 13.18 9.46
N VAL A 495 23.71 12.56 8.79
CA VAL A 495 22.29 12.83 9.03
C VAL A 495 21.57 11.53 9.27
N SER A 496 20.99 11.38 10.46
CA SER A 496 19.98 10.37 10.77
C SER A 496 18.59 10.99 10.79
N PHE A 497 17.55 10.15 10.82
CA PHE A 497 16.18 10.58 11.01
C PHE A 497 15.49 9.73 12.08
N ARG A 498 14.43 10.27 12.69
CA ARG A 498 13.63 9.52 13.69
C ARG A 498 13.07 8.24 13.07
N GLY A 499 13.29 7.10 13.71
CA GLY A 499 12.86 5.78 13.22
C GLY A 499 13.82 5.14 12.21
N GLU A 500 15.02 5.70 12.00
CA GLU A 500 15.98 5.08 11.07
C GLU A 500 16.43 3.69 11.54
N VAL A 501 16.66 3.49 12.84
CA VAL A 501 17.03 2.18 13.40
C VAL A 501 15.94 1.14 13.14
N GLU A 502 14.67 1.53 13.28
CA GLU A 502 13.52 0.67 12.98
C GLU A 502 13.46 0.29 11.50
N GLU A 503 13.69 1.25 10.60
CA GLU A 503 13.76 1.00 9.16
C GLU A 503 14.93 0.07 8.78
N ILE A 504 16.07 0.19 9.46
CA ILE A 504 17.21 -0.73 9.32
C ILE A 504 16.81 -2.13 9.77
N LEU A 505 16.22 -2.28 10.96
CA LEU A 505 15.82 -3.57 11.50
C LEU A 505 14.82 -4.29 10.60
N LYS A 506 13.74 -3.60 10.19
CA LYS A 506 12.72 -4.15 9.26
C LYS A 506 13.34 -4.60 7.94
N SER A 507 14.29 -3.83 7.41
CA SER A 507 14.99 -4.17 6.16
C SER A 507 15.95 -5.35 6.37
N THR A 508 16.61 -5.42 7.51
CA THR A 508 17.52 -6.50 7.92
C THR A 508 16.77 -7.81 8.02
N GLN A 509 15.64 -7.84 8.73
CA GLN A 509 14.78 -9.03 8.84
C GLN A 509 14.37 -9.56 7.46
N HIS A 510 14.00 -8.68 6.52
CA HIS A 510 13.67 -9.08 5.14
C HIS A 510 14.88 -9.63 4.37
N VAL A 511 16.04 -8.97 4.46
CA VAL A 511 17.27 -9.43 3.81
C VAL A 511 17.73 -10.79 4.37
N VAL A 512 17.51 -11.03 5.66
CA VAL A 512 17.76 -12.32 6.30
C VAL A 512 16.82 -13.40 5.76
N GLN A 513 15.53 -13.09 5.55
CA GLN A 513 14.62 -14.03 4.89
C GLN A 513 15.07 -14.37 3.47
N LEU A 514 15.55 -13.39 2.69
CA LEU A 514 16.15 -13.64 1.37
C LEU A 514 17.37 -14.57 1.45
N LEU A 515 18.25 -14.32 2.42
CA LEU A 515 19.45 -15.13 2.66
C LEU A 515 19.08 -16.58 3.01
N ASP A 516 18.12 -16.79 3.90
CA ASP A 516 17.61 -18.11 4.27
C ASP A 516 17.03 -18.87 3.08
N HIS A 517 16.21 -18.21 2.26
CA HIS A 517 15.64 -18.82 1.07
C HIS A 517 16.72 -19.18 0.04
N ALA A 518 17.72 -18.34 -0.13
CA ALA A 518 18.85 -18.61 -1.01
C ALA A 518 19.69 -19.80 -0.52
N ARG A 519 19.89 -19.94 0.80
CA ARG A 519 20.65 -21.06 1.40
C ARG A 519 19.92 -22.40 1.37
N ARG A 520 18.58 -22.44 1.47
CA ARG A 520 17.78 -23.68 1.54
C ARG A 520 17.56 -24.41 0.20
N ARG A 521 18.07 -23.90 -0.92
CA ARG A 521 17.76 -24.44 -2.25
C ARG A 521 18.51 -25.74 -2.55
N PRO A 522 17.81 -26.86 -2.86
CA PRO A 522 18.45 -28.13 -3.17
C PRO A 522 19.08 -28.14 -4.57
N GLY A 523 20.27 -28.77 -4.72
CA GLY A 523 20.88 -29.05 -6.04
C GLY A 523 22.12 -28.22 -6.42
N TRP A 524 22.55 -27.26 -5.60
CA TRP A 524 23.79 -26.48 -5.81
C TRP A 524 24.92 -26.91 -4.85
N GLY A 525 24.99 -28.20 -4.53
CA GLY A 525 25.90 -28.82 -3.55
C GLY A 525 27.39 -28.84 -3.90
N GLY A 526 27.90 -27.89 -4.67
CA GLY A 526 29.32 -27.78 -5.00
C GLY A 526 29.81 -26.34 -4.89
N ARG A 527 30.28 -25.93 -3.70
CA ARG A 527 31.08 -24.72 -3.35
C ARG A 527 30.72 -23.35 -4.00
N LYS A 528 29.73 -23.24 -4.87
CA LYS A 528 29.29 -21.97 -5.44
C LYS A 528 28.22 -21.41 -4.53
N GLU A 529 28.66 -20.74 -3.47
CA GLU A 529 27.85 -19.69 -2.85
C GLU A 529 27.26 -18.82 -3.97
N THR A 530 25.94 -18.60 -3.93
CA THR A 530 25.29 -17.82 -4.97
C THR A 530 25.67 -16.36 -4.77
N ILE A 531 25.83 -15.61 -5.86
CA ILE A 531 26.06 -14.15 -5.82
C ILE A 531 24.98 -13.44 -4.96
N VAL A 532 23.78 -14.01 -4.86
CA VAL A 532 22.71 -13.51 -3.99
C VAL A 532 23.06 -13.62 -2.51
N VAL A 533 23.63 -14.75 -2.07
CA VAL A 533 24.11 -14.93 -0.68
C VAL A 533 25.16 -13.86 -0.35
N ASP A 534 26.17 -13.71 -1.20
CA ASP A 534 27.23 -12.71 -1.02
C ASP A 534 26.68 -11.29 -0.94
N LEU A 535 25.68 -10.96 -1.78
CA LEU A 535 25.05 -9.65 -1.78
C LEU A 535 24.18 -9.41 -0.55
N CYS A 536 23.42 -10.41 -0.10
CA CYS A 536 22.68 -10.32 1.15
C CYS A 536 23.63 -10.05 2.32
N GLU A 537 24.74 -10.79 2.41
CA GLU A 537 25.75 -10.54 3.45
C GLU A 537 26.39 -9.15 3.33
N ALA A 538 26.70 -8.69 2.12
CA ALA A 538 27.22 -7.34 1.89
C ALA A 538 26.24 -6.25 2.35
N VAL A 539 24.93 -6.44 2.09
CA VAL A 539 23.88 -5.53 2.57
C VAL A 539 23.80 -5.53 4.10
N LEU A 540 23.83 -6.71 4.74
CA LEU A 540 23.82 -6.82 6.21
C LEU A 540 25.06 -6.13 6.83
N ARG A 541 26.24 -6.27 6.23
CA ARG A 541 27.44 -5.54 6.66
C ARG A 541 27.29 -4.03 6.47
N ALA A 542 26.70 -3.58 5.37
CA ALA A 542 26.44 -2.17 5.12
C ALA A 542 25.48 -1.58 6.16
N PHE A 543 24.42 -2.32 6.54
CA PHE A 543 23.53 -1.94 7.64
C PHE A 543 24.26 -1.91 8.98
N ALA A 544 25.12 -2.88 9.27
CA ALA A 544 25.92 -2.89 10.50
C ALA A 544 26.80 -1.63 10.59
N VAL A 545 27.52 -1.27 9.51
CA VAL A 545 28.29 -0.02 9.45
C VAL A 545 27.41 1.20 9.69
N ARG A 546 26.20 1.25 9.12
CA ARG A 546 25.28 2.37 9.34
C ARG A 546 24.81 2.45 10.79
N VAL A 547 24.50 1.33 11.44
CA VAL A 547 24.17 1.30 12.87
C VAL A 547 25.34 1.82 13.70
N SER A 548 26.59 1.45 13.38
CA SER A 548 27.77 2.01 14.05
C SER A 548 27.87 3.51 13.92
N VAL A 549 27.61 4.04 12.73
CA VAL A 549 27.60 5.49 12.49
C VAL A 549 26.55 6.15 13.36
N ILE A 550 25.33 5.61 13.40
CA ILE A 550 24.22 6.13 14.23
C ILE A 550 24.60 6.13 15.71
N CYS A 551 25.15 5.03 16.23
CA CYS A 551 25.62 4.92 17.62
C CYS A 551 26.77 5.89 17.95
N GLY A 552 27.56 6.28 16.96
CA GLY A 552 28.66 7.24 17.10
C GLY A 552 28.27 8.69 16.89
N MET A 553 26.99 9.00 16.59
CA MET A 553 26.53 10.39 16.47
C MET A 553 26.36 11.02 17.85
N ASP A 554 26.64 12.32 17.98
CA ASP A 554 26.45 13.08 19.23
C ASP A 554 24.97 13.19 19.68
N ALA A 555 24.02 12.83 18.81
CA ALA A 555 22.60 12.89 19.14
C ALA A 555 22.21 11.72 20.06
N PRO A 556 21.56 11.99 21.21
CA PRO A 556 21.19 10.93 22.15
C PRO A 556 20.18 9.97 21.51
N LEU A 557 20.52 8.68 21.53
CA LEU A 557 19.60 7.60 21.20
C LEU A 557 18.54 7.45 22.28
N LYS A 558 17.32 7.14 21.88
CA LYS A 558 16.24 6.83 22.82
C LYS A 558 16.39 5.41 23.37
N LYS A 559 15.74 5.13 24.51
CA LYS A 559 15.64 3.79 25.09
C LYS A 559 15.17 2.74 24.07
N GLU A 560 14.20 3.11 23.23
CA GLU A 560 13.65 2.29 22.15
C GLU A 560 14.70 1.94 21.09
N ASP A 561 15.53 2.90 20.68
CA ASP A 561 16.59 2.69 19.69
C ASP A 561 17.57 1.61 20.19
N TYR A 562 17.89 1.59 21.49
CA TYR A 562 18.76 0.57 22.07
C TYR A 562 18.15 -0.84 22.02
N ALA A 563 16.84 -0.96 22.24
CA ALA A 563 16.14 -2.25 22.12
C ALA A 563 16.17 -2.76 20.67
N LEU A 564 15.89 -1.87 19.70
CA LEU A 564 15.93 -2.20 18.28
C LEU A 564 17.36 -2.55 17.80
N ILE A 565 18.38 -1.85 18.29
CA ILE A 565 19.79 -2.17 18.02
C ILE A 565 20.14 -3.54 18.60
N ALA A 566 19.70 -3.85 19.83
CA ALA A 566 19.96 -5.15 20.43
C ALA A 566 19.35 -6.30 19.61
N GLU A 567 18.12 -6.13 19.12
CA GLU A 567 17.47 -7.09 18.23
C GLU A 567 18.22 -7.21 16.88
N PHE A 568 18.57 -6.08 16.27
CA PHE A 568 19.40 -6.06 15.05
C PHE A 568 20.70 -6.84 15.25
N ASP A 569 21.40 -6.60 16.35
CA ASP A 569 22.66 -7.27 16.65
C ASP A 569 22.47 -8.79 16.81
N ASP A 570 21.35 -9.23 17.38
CA ASP A 570 21.04 -10.66 17.58
C ASP A 570 20.74 -11.33 16.24
N VAL A 571 19.94 -10.70 15.37
CA VAL A 571 19.64 -11.15 14.00
C VAL A 571 20.92 -11.28 13.16
N VAL A 572 21.77 -10.25 13.15
CA VAL A 572 22.99 -10.25 12.33
C VAL A 572 24.01 -11.26 12.86
N ARG A 573 24.17 -11.41 14.18
CA ARG A 573 25.08 -12.41 14.76
C ARG A 573 24.67 -13.84 14.42
N MET A 574 23.38 -14.15 14.48
CA MET A 574 22.89 -15.49 14.11
C MET A 574 23.19 -15.82 12.65
N MET A 575 23.06 -14.86 11.74
CA MET A 575 23.16 -15.11 10.30
C MET A 575 24.57 -15.10 9.74
N ILE A 576 25.45 -14.26 10.28
CA ILE A 576 26.86 -14.19 9.87
C ILE A 576 27.69 -15.31 10.52
N ARG A 577 27.38 -15.73 11.76
CA ARG A 577 28.13 -16.80 12.46
C ARG A 577 27.71 -18.23 12.12
N SER A 578 26.50 -18.44 11.61
CA SER A 578 26.00 -19.78 11.24
C SER A 578 26.65 -20.36 9.97
N GLY A 579 27.52 -19.59 9.29
CA GLY A 579 28.41 -20.15 8.28
C GLY A 579 29.61 -20.82 8.93
N GLU A 580 29.48 -22.10 9.32
CA GLU A 580 30.60 -22.90 9.87
C GLU A 580 31.73 -23.19 8.85
N ASP A 581 31.63 -22.68 7.63
CA ASP A 581 32.59 -22.90 6.56
C ASP A 581 32.85 -21.58 5.81
N ARG A 582 34.12 -21.11 5.85
CA ARG A 582 34.84 -20.33 4.79
C ARG A 582 34.96 -18.79 4.87
N SER A 583 36.22 -18.40 4.63
CA SER A 583 36.77 -17.10 4.18
C SER A 583 36.63 -15.90 5.13
N SER A 584 37.66 -15.04 5.13
CA SER A 584 37.75 -13.79 5.88
C SER A 584 36.64 -12.78 5.58
N LEU A 585 35.80 -13.06 4.58
CA LEU A 585 34.62 -12.28 4.29
C LEU A 585 33.57 -12.43 5.41
N CYS A 586 33.46 -13.57 6.09
CA CYS A 586 32.39 -13.85 7.05
C CYS A 586 32.51 -13.19 8.44
N THR A 587 33.37 -12.18 8.63
CA THR A 587 33.44 -11.41 9.89
C THR A 587 32.58 -10.15 9.82
N LEU A 588 32.02 -9.75 10.97
CA LEU A 588 31.40 -8.44 11.12
C LEU A 588 32.49 -7.36 10.89
N PRO A 589 32.15 -6.22 10.27
CA PRO A 589 33.12 -5.14 10.13
C PRO A 589 33.67 -4.73 11.50
N THR A 590 35.00 -4.64 11.64
CA THR A 590 35.66 -4.29 12.91
C THR A 590 35.14 -2.97 13.47
N VAL A 591 34.83 -2.01 12.59
CA VAL A 591 34.24 -0.71 12.94
C VAL A 591 32.91 -0.88 13.71
N TYR A 592 32.10 -1.87 13.32
CA TYR A 592 30.87 -2.19 14.01
C TYR A 592 31.10 -2.87 15.35
N GLU A 593 32.07 -3.77 15.44
CA GLU A 593 32.45 -4.37 16.72
C GLU A 593 33.00 -3.33 17.72
N CYS A 594 33.71 -2.30 17.24
CA CYS A 594 34.30 -1.24 18.07
C CYS A 594 33.30 -0.21 18.60
N LEU A 595 32.31 0.20 17.80
CA LEU A 595 31.34 1.25 18.15
C LEU A 595 30.03 0.71 18.74
N ARG A 596 29.93 -0.60 18.89
CA ARG A 596 28.76 -1.23 19.46
C ARG A 596 28.53 -0.81 20.92
N PRO A 597 27.29 -0.50 21.32
CA PRO A 597 26.89 -0.54 22.72
C PRO A 597 27.27 -1.88 23.36
N ARG A 598 28.34 -1.92 24.16
CA ARG A 598 28.67 -3.13 24.93
C ARG A 598 27.53 -3.38 25.91
N ARG A 599 26.83 -4.52 25.78
CA ARG A 599 25.96 -5.05 26.85
C ARG A 599 26.80 -5.07 28.13
N GLY A 600 26.55 -4.13 29.05
CA GLY A 600 27.27 -4.03 30.32
C GLY A 600 28.43 -3.03 30.40
N SER A 601 28.67 -2.14 29.43
CA SER A 601 29.59 -1.01 29.68
C SER A 601 28.99 -0.11 30.77
N ARG A 602 29.65 -0.05 31.94
CA ARG A 602 29.28 0.66 33.18
C ARG A 602 28.88 2.15 33.04
N SER A 603 28.95 2.74 31.86
CA SER A 603 28.39 4.08 31.61
C SER A 603 26.86 4.06 31.42
N TYR A 604 26.26 2.92 31.04
CA TYR A 604 24.81 2.79 30.82
C TYR A 604 23.96 2.87 32.09
N ALA A 605 24.53 2.56 33.25
CA ALA A 605 23.79 2.56 34.52
C ALA A 605 23.76 3.93 35.21
N ARG A 606 24.74 4.82 34.94
CA ARG A 606 24.83 6.08 35.68
C ARG A 606 23.94 7.20 35.16
N GLU A 607 23.70 7.29 33.85
CA GLU A 607 22.83 8.35 33.31
C GLU A 607 21.33 8.10 33.56
N VAL A 608 20.95 6.88 33.96
CA VAL A 608 19.56 6.57 34.36
C VAL A 608 19.35 6.70 35.87
N GLU A 609 20.40 6.65 36.69
CA GLU A 609 20.28 6.72 38.15
C GLU A 609 20.50 8.12 38.75
N GLU A 610 21.16 9.07 38.07
CA GLU A 610 21.49 10.36 38.69
C GLU A 610 20.36 11.41 38.73
N ASP A 611 19.17 11.14 38.19
CA ASP A 611 17.97 11.98 38.40
C ASP A 611 17.09 11.55 39.60
N SER A 612 17.53 10.56 40.38
CA SER A 612 16.87 10.19 41.63
C SER A 612 17.45 10.97 42.82
N PHE A 613 16.83 12.12 43.10
CA PHE A 613 17.07 12.95 44.29
C PHE A 613 17.22 12.14 45.60
N PRO A 614 18.12 12.54 46.54
CA PRO A 614 18.27 11.88 47.82
C PRO A 614 17.24 12.42 48.81
N SER A 615 16.21 11.64 49.10
CA SER A 615 15.19 11.99 50.09
C SER A 615 14.72 10.77 50.87
N SER A 616 15.45 10.45 51.94
CA SER A 616 14.93 10.05 53.26
C SER A 616 16.09 9.43 54.06
N LEU A 617 16.56 10.04 55.15
CA LEU A 617 15.88 10.14 56.45
C LEU A 617 15.27 8.80 56.86
N THR A 618 16.11 7.89 57.37
CA THR A 618 15.66 6.94 58.39
C THR A 618 16.34 7.24 59.72
N PRO A 619 15.58 7.39 60.81
CA PRO A 619 16.06 7.90 62.08
C PRO A 619 16.85 6.84 62.85
N ARG A 620 17.89 7.34 63.54
CA ARG A 620 18.65 6.64 64.57
C ARG A 620 17.71 6.07 65.63
N ASN A 621 17.56 4.75 65.68
CA ASN A 621 17.32 4.08 66.95
C ASN A 621 18.69 3.75 67.56
N SER A 622 18.97 4.46 68.64
CA SER A 622 20.10 4.29 69.55
C SER A 622 20.08 2.90 70.19
N PRO A 623 21.24 2.25 70.38
CA PRO A 623 21.39 1.14 71.32
C PRO A 623 21.57 1.69 72.75
N VAL A 624 21.44 0.78 73.72
CA VAL A 624 21.84 0.83 75.15
C VAL A 624 22.59 2.09 75.60
#